data_AF-A0A124HK64-F1
#
_entry.id   AF-A0A124HK64-F1
#
_cell.length_a   1.000
_cell.length_b   1.000
_cell.length_c   1.000
_cell.angle_alpha   90.00
_cell.angle_beta   90.00
_cell.angle_gamma   90.00
#
_symmetry.space_group_name_H-M   'P 1'
#
loop_
_entity.id
_entity.type
_entity.pdbx_description
1 polymer ?
#
loop_
_entity_poly.entity_id
_entity_poly.type
_entity_poly.pdbx_seq_one_letter_code
_entity_poly.pdbx_strand_id
1 'polypeptide(L)'
;MTVCSARIADRLGGVARLRESGAFKEVEELPTGSVWWRATDRLDDYTGEALRSVFRVVAPALPPGRPRPYVGREIGRLVYEDPVVDTG
;
A
#
# COMPACT_ATOMS: atom_id res chain seq x y z
N MET A 1 -9.47 1.12 -2.01
CA MET A 1 -9.52 2.37 -1.25
C MET A 1 -8.97 2.09 0.13
N THR A 2 -8.14 2.98 0.66
CA THR A 2 -7.50 2.80 1.97
C THR A 2 -7.43 4.14 2.69
N VAL A 3 -7.60 4.11 4.01
CA VAL A 3 -7.28 5.23 4.91
C VAL A 3 -6.11 4.81 5.77
N CYS A 4 -5.12 5.67 5.86
CA CYS A 4 -3.87 5.47 6.57
C CYS A 4 -3.70 6.57 7.61
N SER A 5 -3.31 6.21 8.82
CA SER A 5 -3.04 7.20 9.88
C SER A 5 -1.87 8.10 9.51
N ALA A 6 -1.86 9.33 10.03
CA ALA A 6 -0.78 10.31 9.84
C ALA A 6 0.61 9.69 10.11
N ARG A 7 0.76 8.98 11.23
CA ARG A 7 2.01 8.31 11.62
C ARG A 7 2.52 7.31 10.58
N ILE A 8 1.62 6.56 9.94
CA ILE A 8 2.01 5.61 8.90
C ILE A 8 2.31 6.35 7.60
N ALA A 9 1.53 7.38 7.25
CA ALA A 9 1.84 8.22 6.09
C ALA A 9 3.24 8.86 6.21
N ASP A 10 3.62 9.36 7.39
CA ASP A 10 4.94 9.90 7.67
C ASP A 10 6.05 8.86 7.43
N ARG A 11 5.84 7.62 7.88
CA ARG A 11 6.76 6.49 7.62
C ARG A 11 6.91 6.18 6.13
N LEU A 12 5.89 6.49 5.33
CA LEU A 12 5.90 6.34 3.88
C LEU A 12 6.46 7.58 3.14
N GLY A 13 6.95 8.58 3.87
CA GLY A 13 7.51 9.82 3.32
C GLY A 13 6.49 10.94 3.13
N GLY A 14 5.28 10.81 3.70
CA GLY A 14 4.23 11.82 3.68
C GLY A 14 3.39 11.84 2.40
N VAL A 15 2.36 12.70 2.39
CA VAL A 15 1.37 12.79 1.30
C VAL A 15 2.00 13.13 -0.06
N ALA A 16 3.02 13.99 -0.08
CA ALA A 16 3.72 14.37 -1.31
C ALA A 16 4.42 13.16 -1.96
N ARG A 17 5.15 12.37 -1.16
CA ARG A 17 5.81 11.15 -1.63
C ARG A 17 4.81 10.12 -2.14
N LEU A 18 3.67 9.98 -1.47
CA LEU A 18 2.59 9.08 -1.91
C LEU A 18 2.02 9.53 -3.27
N ARG A 19 1.81 10.84 -3.48
CA ARG A 19 1.37 11.39 -4.78
C ARG A 19 2.39 11.15 -5.88
N GLU A 20 3.67 11.43 -5.62
CA GLU A 20 4.77 11.27 -6.58
C GLU A 20 5.05 9.80 -6.96
N SER A 21 4.65 8.85 -6.11
CA SER A 21 4.90 7.43 -6.34
C SER A 21 4.28 6.86 -7.61
N GLY A 22 3.23 7.49 -8.15
CA GLY A 22 2.47 7.00 -9.30
C GLY A 22 1.66 5.73 -9.05
N ALA A 23 1.71 5.15 -7.85
CA ALA A 23 0.99 3.92 -7.50
C ALA A 23 -0.51 4.15 -7.23
N PHE A 24 -0.93 5.40 -7.09
CA PHE A 24 -2.30 5.77 -6.76
C PHE A 24 -2.88 6.71 -7.81
N LYS A 25 -4.14 6.48 -8.18
CA LYS A 25 -4.93 7.42 -8.99
C LYS A 25 -5.24 8.69 -8.21
N GLU A 26 -5.40 8.57 -6.90
CA GLU A 26 -5.80 9.68 -6.05
C GLU A 26 -5.22 9.53 -4.64
N VAL A 27 -4.75 10.64 -4.09
CA VAL A 27 -4.20 10.74 -2.74
C VAL A 27 -4.62 12.07 -2.13
N GLU A 28 -5.31 12.00 -1.00
CA GLU A 28 -5.83 13.16 -0.27
C GLU A 28 -5.39 13.11 1.19
N GLU A 29 -4.97 14.25 1.72
CA GLU A 29 -4.77 14.43 3.15
C GLU A 29 -6.07 14.93 3.76
N LEU A 30 -6.55 14.22 4.78
CA LEU A 30 -7.77 14.54 5.50
C LEU A 30 -7.48 15.58 6.60
N PRO A 31 -8.48 16.32 7.09
CA PRO A 31 -8.29 17.32 8.16
C PRO A 31 -7.67 16.79 9.46
N THR A 32 -7.70 15.47 9.68
CA THR A 32 -7.09 14.79 10.83
C THR A 32 -5.61 14.44 10.62
N GLY A 33 -5.02 14.82 9.49
CA GLY A 33 -3.66 14.43 9.05
C GLY A 33 -3.56 12.99 8.54
N SER A 34 -4.66 12.23 8.58
CA SER A 34 -4.70 10.91 7.94
C SER A 34 -4.69 11.06 6.43
N VAL A 35 -4.15 10.07 5.72
CA VAL A 35 -4.10 10.07 4.26
C VAL A 35 -5.05 9.01 3.71
N TRP A 36 -5.91 9.42 2.80
CA TRP A 36 -6.76 8.54 2.02
C TRP A 36 -6.18 8.36 0.62
N TRP A 37 -6.28 7.15 0.06
CA TRP A 37 -5.90 6.91 -1.34
C TRP A 37 -6.76 5.87 -2.04
N ARG A 38 -6.73 5.97 -3.37
CA ARG A 38 -7.34 5.05 -4.32
C ARG A 38 -6.33 4.64 -5.38
N ALA A 39 -6.02 3.34 -5.42
CA ALA A 39 -4.98 2.78 -6.29
C ALA A 39 -5.39 2.75 -7.77
N THR A 40 -6.65 2.43 -8.06
CA THR A 40 -7.20 2.25 -9.40
C THR A 40 -8.60 2.86 -9.49
N ASP A 41 -9.07 3.09 -10.72
CA ASP A 41 -10.42 3.65 -10.92
C ASP A 41 -11.52 2.68 -10.53
N ARG A 42 -11.35 1.40 -10.88
CA ARG A 42 -12.25 0.32 -10.46
C ARG A 42 -11.52 -0.66 -9.56
N LEU A 43 -12.26 -1.28 -8.65
CA LEU A 43 -11.70 -2.32 -7.79
C LEU A 43 -11.19 -3.51 -8.61
N ASP A 44 -11.90 -3.87 -9.68
CA ASP A 44 -11.52 -4.99 -10.56
C ASP A 44 -10.14 -4.80 -11.20
N ASP A 45 -9.73 -3.55 -11.43
CA ASP A 45 -8.43 -3.20 -12.04
C ASP A 45 -7.26 -3.34 -11.05
N TYR A 46 -7.53 -3.45 -9.75
CA TYR A 46 -6.49 -3.56 -8.71
C TYR A 46 -5.85 -4.97 -8.70
N THR A 47 -5.23 -5.38 -9.80
CA THR A 47 -4.56 -6.67 -10.00
C THR A 47 -3.11 -6.45 -10.43
N GLY A 48 -2.33 -7.53 -10.51
CA GLY A 48 -1.06 -7.55 -11.24
C GLY A 48 -0.11 -6.42 -10.87
N GLU A 49 0.17 -5.54 -11.83
CA GLU A 49 1.11 -4.43 -11.69
C GLU A 49 0.61 -3.37 -10.70
N ALA A 50 -0.68 -3.01 -10.71
CA ALA A 50 -1.24 -2.03 -9.78
C ALA A 50 -1.11 -2.50 -8.32
N LEU A 51 -1.39 -3.79 -8.07
CA LEU A 51 -1.20 -4.42 -6.77
C LEU A 51 0.26 -4.36 -6.31
N ARG A 52 1.19 -4.73 -7.21
CA ARG A 52 2.64 -4.72 -6.92
C ARG A 52 3.18 -3.30 -6.73
N SER A 53 2.65 -2.33 -7.45
CA SER A 53 3.04 -0.92 -7.34
C SER A 53 2.67 -0.36 -5.97
N VAL A 54 1.44 -0.60 -5.52
CA VAL A 54 1.04 -0.25 -4.15
C VAL A 54 1.91 -0.97 -3.12
N PHE A 55 2.15 -2.28 -3.28
CA PHE A 55 2.99 -3.03 -2.35
C PHE A 55 4.39 -2.39 -2.19
N ARG A 56 5.07 -2.04 -3.28
CA ARG A 56 6.39 -1.39 -3.22
C ARG A 56 6.36 -0.06 -2.46
N VAL A 57 5.29 0.73 -2.64
CA VAL A 57 5.15 2.01 -1.96
C VAL A 57 4.90 1.85 -0.47
N VAL A 58 4.05 0.89 -0.08
CA VAL A 58 3.67 0.70 1.33
C VAL A 58 4.62 -0.23 2.11
N ALA A 59 5.48 -0.98 1.43
CA ALA A 59 6.43 -1.92 2.02
C ALA A 59 7.21 -1.36 3.23
N PRO A 60 7.71 -0.10 3.23
CA PRO A 60 8.44 0.46 4.38
C PRO A 60 7.63 0.53 5.68
N ALA A 61 6.29 0.48 5.62
CA ALA A 61 5.43 0.48 6.78
C ALA A 61 4.92 -0.92 7.18
N LEU A 62 5.20 -1.96 6.39
CA LEU A 62 4.77 -3.32 6.67
C LEU A 62 5.73 -4.03 7.64
N PRO A 63 5.24 -4.95 8.48
CA PRO A 63 6.10 -5.84 9.25
C PRO A 63 6.97 -6.71 8.33
N PRO A 64 8.21 -7.04 8.72
CA PRO A 64 9.04 -7.97 7.95
C PRO A 64 8.44 -9.37 7.93
N GLY A 65 8.86 -10.16 6.93
CA GLY A 65 8.44 -11.54 6.75
C GLY A 65 7.39 -11.72 5.65
N ARG A 66 7.26 -12.96 5.16
CA ARG A 66 6.24 -13.32 4.16
C ARG A 66 4.88 -13.54 4.82
N PRO A 67 3.79 -13.07 4.20
CA PRO A 67 2.45 -13.40 4.66
C PRO A 67 2.21 -14.91 4.68
N ARG A 68 1.56 -15.40 5.74
CA ARG A 68 1.10 -16.79 5.81
C ARG A 68 -0.28 -16.89 5.17
N PRO A 69 -0.52 -17.84 4.26
CA PRO A 69 -1.86 -18.11 3.75
C PRO A 69 -2.80 -18.43 4.90
N TYR A 70 -3.95 -17.76 4.96
CA TYR A 70 -4.98 -18.09 5.94
C TYR A 70 -5.81 -19.28 5.43
N VAL A 71 -5.79 -20.38 6.17
CA VAL A 71 -6.56 -21.57 5.81
C VAL A 71 -8.04 -21.32 6.13
N GLY A 72 -8.90 -21.34 5.12
CA GLY A 72 -10.36 -21.25 5.29
C GLY A 72 -11.04 -20.01 4.69
N ARG A 73 -10.28 -19.04 4.17
CA ARG A 73 -10.82 -17.98 3.31
C ARG A 73 -9.69 -17.40 2.45
N GLU A 74 -9.89 -17.35 1.14
CA GLU A 74 -8.95 -16.67 0.25
C GLU A 74 -8.97 -15.17 0.59
N ILE A 75 -7.89 -14.66 1.19
CA ILE A 75 -7.78 -13.25 1.55
C ILE A 75 -7.39 -12.47 0.29
N GLY A 76 -8.36 -12.24 -0.59
CA GLY A 76 -8.28 -11.31 -1.73
C GLY A 76 -6.95 -11.28 -2.50
N ARG A 77 -6.61 -10.11 -3.03
CA ARG A 77 -5.42 -9.88 -3.85
C ARG A 77 -4.25 -9.46 -2.95
N LEU A 78 -3.38 -10.42 -2.62
CA LEU A 78 -2.23 -10.24 -1.73
C LEU A 78 -0.91 -10.48 -2.49
N VAL A 79 0.14 -9.72 -2.14
CA VAL A 79 1.51 -10.01 -2.55
C VAL A 79 2.17 -10.89 -1.49
N TYR A 80 2.62 -12.09 -1.86
CA TYR A 80 3.24 -13.07 -0.96
C TYR A 80 4.77 -12.92 -0.90
N GLU A 81 5.22 -11.67 -0.78
CA GLU A 81 6.64 -11.30 -0.71
C GLU A 81 6.95 -10.68 0.66
N ASP A 82 8.22 -10.72 1.06
CA ASP A 82 8.69 -9.99 2.23
C ASP A 82 8.89 -8.52 1.85
N PRO A 83 8.34 -7.54 2.61
CA PRO A 83 8.56 -6.13 2.31
C PRO A 83 10.01 -5.67 2.53
N VAL A 84 10.81 -6.45 3.28
CA VAL A 84 12.24 -6.21 3.42
C VAL A 84 12.97 -6.89 2.27
N VAL A 85 13.43 -6.09 1.31
CA VAL A 85 14.44 -6.53 0.35
C VAL A 85 15.79 -6.55 1.05
N ASP A 86 16.42 -7.72 1.08
CA ASP A 86 17.79 -7.88 1.55
C ASP A 86 18.66 -6.93 0.74
N THR A 87 19.10 -5.85 1.37
CA THR A 87 19.95 -4.85 0.73
C THR A 87 21.36 -5.39 0.83
N GLY A 88 21.68 -6.34 -0.05
CA GLY A 88 23.04 -6.85 -0.24
C GLY A 88 24.00 -5.76 -0.70
#